data_AF-A0A522AK23-F1
#
_entry.id   AF-A0A522AK23-F1
#
_cell.length_a   1.000
_cell.length_b   1.000
_cell.length_c   1.000
_cell.angle_alpha   90.00
_cell.angle_beta   90.00
_cell.angle_gamma   90.00
#
_symmetry.space_group_name_H-M   'P 1'
#
loop_
_entity.id
_entity.type
_entity.pdbx_description
1 polymer ?
#
loop_
_entity_poly.entity_id
_entity_poly.type
_entity_poly.pdbx_seq_one_letter_code
_entity_poly.pdbx_strand_id
1 'polypeptide(L)'
;MMRQVQPGATCASNLDECRMKHHTASLALRHSPTPEWIAAMRARYPVEPAIDQIFTRKLGKRVELPEHSMDFSALPERLRAFLARETGQTDLKVEQVARLSGGASKEQFSFLLTWRQSGAAAPVAQRLMLRMDPSEAIVETHRLREWEVLRAMRGVVPVPEVLWLDPEGVALGRPALIAGFVEGTVRPPGADKMSGVGMYFEPSLRAALKEQFVAILARIHNLDWRTQSLPSFAV
;
A
#
# COMPACT_ATOMS: atom_id res chain seq x y z
N MET A 1 18.33 43.82 1.94
CA MET A 1 18.97 43.54 0.64
C MET A 1 19.22 42.04 0.56
N MET A 2 18.18 41.27 0.26
CA MET A 2 18.21 39.81 0.10
C MET A 2 18.05 39.53 -1.39
N ARG A 3 19.03 38.87 -2.02
CA ARG A 3 18.95 38.45 -3.42
C ARG A 3 18.16 37.15 -3.52
N GLN A 4 17.08 37.21 -4.28
CA GLN A 4 16.37 36.06 -4.82
C GLN A 4 17.31 35.22 -5.70
N VAL A 5 17.27 33.90 -5.55
CA VAL A 5 17.86 32.96 -6.50
C VAL A 5 16.72 32.50 -7.42
N GLN A 6 16.81 32.84 -8.71
CA GLN A 6 15.89 32.38 -9.75
C GLN A 6 16.20 30.92 -10.16
N PRO A 7 15.19 30.13 -10.54
CA PRO A 7 15.37 28.79 -11.08
C PRO A 7 15.56 28.86 -12.60
N GLY A 8 16.58 28.18 -13.11
CA GLY A 8 16.74 28.00 -14.55
C GLY A 8 18.06 27.36 -14.93
N ALA A 9 18.02 26.07 -15.27
CA ALA A 9 18.87 25.50 -16.31
C ALA A 9 18.18 24.26 -16.87
N THR A 10 17.62 24.44 -18.06
CA THR A 10 17.16 23.42 -19.00
C THR A 10 18.23 22.36 -19.25
N CYS A 11 17.94 21.11 -18.90
CA CYS A 11 18.78 19.97 -19.22
C CYS A 11 18.33 19.41 -20.58
N ALA A 12 18.90 19.95 -21.65
CA ALA A 12 18.64 19.53 -23.03
C ALA A 12 19.95 19.44 -23.82
N SER A 13 20.93 18.71 -23.29
CA SER A 13 22.09 18.17 -24.02
C SER A 13 22.96 17.36 -23.05
N ASN A 14 23.40 16.17 -23.49
CA ASN A 14 24.28 15.22 -22.79
C ASN A 14 23.65 14.37 -21.66
N LEU A 15 23.11 13.21 -22.04
CA LEU A 15 22.73 12.13 -21.12
C LEU A 15 23.90 11.54 -20.31
N ASP A 16 25.15 11.81 -20.70
CA ASP A 16 26.35 11.29 -20.03
C ASP A 16 26.79 12.07 -18.78
N GLU A 17 26.34 13.32 -18.59
CA GLU A 17 26.82 14.18 -17.48
C GLU A 17 25.99 14.06 -16.19
N CYS A 18 24.88 13.31 -16.20
CA CYS A 18 24.09 13.02 -15.00
C CYS A 18 24.47 11.66 -14.37
N ARG A 19 25.75 11.25 -14.45
CA ARG A 19 26.21 10.02 -13.82
C ARG A 19 26.42 10.28 -12.33
N MET A 20 25.57 9.70 -11.48
CA MET A 20 25.78 9.73 -10.02
C MET A 20 27.20 9.25 -9.71
N LYS A 21 28.02 10.11 -9.11
CA LYS A 21 29.38 9.73 -8.69
C LYS A 21 29.28 8.76 -7.51
N HIS A 22 29.59 7.49 -7.74
CA HIS A 22 29.66 6.50 -6.67
C HIS A 22 31.08 6.48 -6.08
N HIS A 23 31.19 6.81 -4.79
CA HIS A 23 32.48 6.88 -4.10
C HIS A 23 33.06 5.51 -3.70
N THR A 24 32.28 4.43 -3.83
CA THR A 24 32.73 3.05 -3.57
C THR A 24 32.01 2.06 -4.50
N ALA A 25 32.64 0.91 -4.76
CA ALA A 25 32.02 -0.19 -5.49
C ALA A 25 30.73 -0.70 -4.81
N SER A 26 30.72 -0.74 -3.48
CA SER A 26 29.54 -1.09 -2.68
C SER A 26 28.39 -0.11 -2.88
N LEU A 27 28.67 1.19 -3.02
CA LEU A 27 27.65 2.20 -3.28
C LEU A 27 27.09 2.06 -4.70
N ALA A 28 27.94 1.79 -5.69
CA ALA A 28 27.51 1.55 -7.06
C ALA A 28 26.56 0.35 -7.15
N LEU A 29 26.90 -0.78 -6.51
CA LEU A 29 26.05 -1.98 -6.48
C LEU A 29 24.74 -1.76 -5.71
N ARG A 30 24.70 -0.87 -4.71
CA ARG A 30 23.44 -0.54 -4.02
C ARG A 30 22.51 0.32 -4.87
N HIS A 31 23.08 1.20 -5.69
CA HIS A 31 22.32 2.08 -6.59
C HIS A 31 21.83 1.33 -7.83
N SER A 32 22.69 0.48 -8.41
CA SER A 32 22.40 -0.30 -9.61
C SER A 32 22.76 -1.77 -9.36
N PRO A 33 21.93 -2.50 -8.59
CA PRO A 33 22.23 -3.87 -8.19
C PRO A 33 22.18 -4.85 -9.36
N THR A 34 23.19 -5.72 -9.45
CA THR A 34 23.19 -6.82 -10.44
C THR A 34 22.49 -8.06 -9.86
N PRO A 35 21.97 -8.97 -10.70
CA PRO A 35 21.38 -10.22 -10.24
C PRO A 35 22.32 -11.06 -9.36
N GLU A 36 23.61 -11.11 -9.69
CA GLU A 36 24.63 -11.86 -8.94
C GLU A 36 24.86 -11.25 -7.57
N TRP A 37 24.90 -9.92 -7.50
CA TRP A 37 25.04 -9.23 -6.22
C TRP A 37 23.81 -9.42 -5.33
N ILE A 38 22.60 -9.34 -5.90
CA ILE A 38 21.36 -9.65 -5.18
C ILE A 38 21.41 -11.08 -4.64
N ALA A 39 21.74 -12.07 -5.47
CA ALA A 39 21.85 -13.46 -5.06
C ALA A 39 22.88 -13.65 -3.92
N ALA A 40 24.05 -13.00 -4.02
CA ALA A 40 25.07 -13.02 -2.97
C ALA A 40 24.57 -12.40 -1.65
N MET A 41 23.78 -11.32 -1.70
CA MET A 41 23.18 -10.72 -0.50
C MET A 41 22.15 -11.64 0.15
N ARG A 42 21.27 -12.25 -0.65
CA ARG A 42 20.27 -13.22 -0.16
C ARG A 42 20.91 -14.42 0.52
N ALA A 43 21.98 -14.95 -0.07
CA ALA A 43 22.74 -16.08 0.50
C ALA A 43 23.48 -15.69 1.79
N ARG A 44 24.05 -14.48 1.85
CA ARG A 44 24.84 -14.01 3.00
C ARG A 44 23.99 -13.60 4.20
N TYR A 45 22.79 -13.06 3.95
CA TYR A 45 21.89 -12.55 4.98
C TYR A 45 20.50 -13.17 4.79
N PRO A 46 20.35 -14.47 5.09
CA PRO A 46 19.05 -15.12 4.97
C PRO A 46 18.07 -14.45 5.93
N VAL A 47 16.91 -14.10 5.39
CA VAL A 47 15.77 -13.59 6.14
C VAL A 47 14.57 -14.47 5.84
N GLU A 48 13.48 -14.23 6.54
CA GLU A 48 12.22 -14.91 6.31
C GLU A 48 11.78 -14.79 4.82
N PRO A 49 11.27 -15.88 4.19
CA PRO A 49 10.96 -15.92 2.76
C PRO A 49 10.14 -14.77 2.18
N ALA A 50 9.06 -14.33 2.83
CA ALA A 50 8.24 -13.24 2.27
C ALA A 50 8.96 -11.89 2.39
N ILE A 51 9.78 -11.69 3.43
CA ILE A 51 10.65 -10.52 3.53
C ILE A 51 11.72 -10.54 2.43
N ASP A 52 12.33 -11.70 2.17
CA ASP A 52 13.30 -11.89 1.09
C ASP A 52 12.69 -11.56 -0.28
N GLN A 53 11.45 -12.01 -0.55
CA GLN A 53 10.73 -11.70 -1.79
C GLN A 53 10.57 -10.19 -2.00
N ILE A 54 10.13 -9.46 -0.97
CA ILE A 54 9.99 -8.00 -1.03
C ILE A 54 11.32 -7.32 -1.29
N PHE A 55 12.36 -7.67 -0.53
CA PHE A 55 13.66 -7.02 -0.64
C PHE A 55 14.29 -7.29 -2.01
N THR A 56 14.18 -8.52 -2.50
CA THR A 56 14.63 -8.91 -3.83
C THR A 56 13.90 -8.12 -4.91
N ARG A 57 12.57 -8.02 -4.83
CA ARG A 57 11.75 -7.23 -5.77
C ARG A 57 12.14 -5.75 -5.73
N LYS A 58 12.30 -5.17 -4.54
CA LYS A 58 12.71 -3.77 -4.38
C LYS A 58 14.09 -3.50 -4.99
N LEU A 59 15.06 -4.40 -4.79
CA LEU A 59 16.38 -4.27 -5.39
C LEU A 59 16.31 -4.39 -6.91
N GLY A 60 15.52 -5.33 -7.45
CA GLY A 60 15.31 -5.47 -8.89
C GLY A 60 14.71 -4.22 -9.52
N LYS A 61 13.75 -3.57 -8.85
CA LYS A 61 13.12 -2.33 -9.37
C LYS A 61 14.04 -1.12 -9.41
N ARG A 62 15.16 -1.10 -8.67
CA ARG A 62 16.09 0.06 -8.66
C ARG A 62 16.77 0.33 -10.00
N VAL A 63 16.87 -0.70 -10.86
CA VAL A 63 17.45 -0.54 -12.20
C VAL A 63 16.41 -0.23 -13.27
N GLU A 64 15.12 -0.33 -12.93
CA GLU A 64 14.03 0.12 -13.79
C GLU A 64 13.99 1.65 -13.80
N LEU A 65 13.57 2.25 -14.92
CA LEU A 65 13.39 3.69 -14.99
C LEU A 65 12.35 4.11 -13.94
N PRO A 66 12.63 5.12 -13.09
CA PRO A 66 11.68 5.55 -12.08
C PRO A 66 10.40 6.04 -12.75
N GLU A 67 9.34 5.24 -12.69
CA GLU A 67 8.01 5.71 -13.08
C GLU A 67 7.44 6.54 -11.92
N HIS A 68 7.94 7.77 -11.77
CA HIS A 68 7.38 8.77 -10.88
C HIS A 68 6.12 9.39 -11.50
N SER A 69 5.15 8.54 -11.79
CA SER A 69 3.84 8.99 -12.27
C SER A 69 2.86 9.08 -11.10
N MET A 70 2.29 10.27 -10.92
CA MET A 70 1.04 10.49 -10.18
C MET A 70 -0.17 10.51 -11.12
N ASP A 71 0.00 10.10 -12.38
CA ASP A 71 -1.09 9.92 -13.32
C ASP A 71 -1.77 8.57 -13.07
N PHE A 72 -3.02 8.64 -12.63
CA PHE A 72 -3.89 7.49 -12.40
C PHE A 72 -5.07 7.49 -13.38
N SER A 73 -4.98 8.20 -14.50
CA SER A 73 -6.03 8.26 -15.52
C SER A 73 -6.46 6.89 -16.06
N ALA A 74 -5.51 5.95 -16.16
CA ALA A 74 -5.77 4.57 -16.57
C ALA A 74 -6.30 3.65 -15.44
N LEU A 75 -6.31 4.11 -14.19
CA LEU A 75 -6.67 3.30 -13.03
C LEU A 75 -8.12 2.79 -13.06
N PRO A 76 -9.15 3.60 -13.41
CA PRO A 76 -10.52 3.11 -13.47
C PRO A 76 -10.68 1.91 -14.40
N GLU A 77 -9.98 1.92 -15.54
CA GLU A 77 -10.11 0.85 -16.52
C GLU A 77 -9.31 -0.41 -16.15
N ARG A 78 -8.11 -0.25 -15.57
CA ARG A 78 -7.39 -1.37 -14.95
C ARG A 78 -8.20 -2.02 -13.84
N LEU A 79 -8.86 -1.20 -13.01
CA LEU A 79 -9.70 -1.66 -11.92
C LEU A 79 -10.93 -2.42 -12.44
N ARG A 80 -11.60 -1.90 -13.48
CA ARG A 80 -12.72 -2.59 -14.14
C ARG A 80 -12.30 -3.94 -14.72
N ALA A 81 -11.19 -3.98 -15.47
CA ALA A 81 -10.68 -5.20 -16.09
C ALA A 81 -10.25 -6.24 -15.05
N PHE A 82 -9.57 -5.81 -13.98
CA PHE A 82 -9.22 -6.65 -12.84
C PHE A 82 -10.48 -7.27 -12.22
N LEU A 83 -11.44 -6.45 -11.81
CA LEU A 83 -12.66 -6.91 -11.15
C LEU A 83 -13.52 -7.79 -12.07
N ALA A 84 -13.55 -7.52 -13.38
CA ALA A 84 -14.31 -8.35 -14.32
C ALA A 84 -13.75 -9.77 -14.38
N ARG A 85 -12.42 -9.91 -14.32
CA ARG A 85 -11.76 -11.21 -14.23
C ARG A 85 -12.03 -11.90 -12.88
N GLU A 86 -11.89 -11.17 -11.77
CA GLU A 86 -12.07 -11.75 -10.43
C GLU A 86 -13.53 -12.15 -10.13
N THR A 87 -14.51 -11.45 -10.73
CA THR A 87 -15.94 -11.70 -10.52
C THR A 87 -16.59 -12.54 -11.64
N GLY A 88 -15.91 -12.70 -12.77
CA GLY A 88 -16.46 -13.31 -13.99
C GLY A 88 -17.55 -12.47 -14.67
N GLN A 89 -17.70 -11.18 -14.31
CA GLN A 89 -18.78 -10.31 -14.79
C GLN A 89 -18.24 -9.19 -15.66
N THR A 90 -18.69 -9.13 -16.91
CA THR A 90 -18.28 -8.08 -17.86
C THR A 90 -19.15 -6.84 -17.79
N ASP A 91 -20.35 -6.94 -17.22
CA ASP A 91 -21.35 -5.88 -17.09
C ASP A 91 -21.24 -5.07 -15.79
N LEU A 92 -20.24 -5.35 -14.95
CA LEU A 92 -19.96 -4.57 -13.75
C LEU A 92 -19.61 -3.11 -14.09
N LYS A 93 -19.86 -2.21 -13.14
CA LYS A 93 -19.54 -0.79 -13.27
C LYS A 93 -18.61 -0.34 -12.16
N VAL A 94 -17.52 0.32 -12.54
CA VAL A 94 -16.61 1.03 -11.64
C VAL A 94 -16.83 2.52 -11.84
N GLU A 95 -17.30 3.19 -10.80
CA GLU A 95 -17.70 4.59 -10.86
C GLU A 95 -17.08 5.37 -9.69
N GLN A 96 -17.06 6.71 -9.80
CA GLN A 96 -16.63 7.60 -8.70
C GLN A 96 -15.24 7.27 -8.13
N VAL A 97 -14.30 6.85 -8.98
CA VAL A 97 -12.91 6.60 -8.57
C VAL A 97 -12.30 7.93 -8.13
N ALA A 98 -12.00 8.04 -6.83
CA ALA A 98 -11.49 9.25 -6.22
C ALA A 98 -10.32 8.92 -5.30
N ARG A 99 -9.20 9.65 -5.46
CA ARG A 99 -8.05 9.54 -4.55
C ARG A 99 -8.44 10.09 -3.18
N LEU A 100 -8.10 9.36 -2.13
CA LEU A 100 -8.35 9.76 -0.74
C LEU A 100 -7.15 10.57 -0.22
N SER A 101 -7.43 11.61 0.56
CA SER A 101 -6.41 12.33 1.31
C SER A 101 -6.02 11.54 2.57
N GLY A 102 -4.75 11.61 2.96
CA GLY A 102 -4.22 10.84 4.09
C GLY A 102 -3.68 9.47 3.65
N GLY A 103 -2.38 9.43 3.36
CA GLY A 103 -1.73 8.23 2.81
C GLY A 103 -0.26 8.44 2.50
N ALA A 104 0.51 9.05 3.42
CA ALA A 104 1.92 9.40 3.15
C ALA A 104 2.80 8.20 2.74
N SER A 105 2.38 6.96 3.07
CA SER A 105 3.12 5.73 2.75
C SER A 105 2.46 4.88 1.65
N LYS A 106 1.20 5.14 1.26
CA LYS A 106 0.39 4.31 0.35
C LYS A 106 -0.62 5.15 -0.42
N GLU A 107 -0.81 4.79 -1.68
CA GLU A 107 -1.87 5.36 -2.52
C GLU A 107 -3.22 4.74 -2.17
N GLN A 108 -4.23 5.58 -1.92
CA GLN A 108 -5.56 5.13 -1.51
C GLN A 108 -6.61 5.79 -2.38
N PHE A 109 -7.56 4.99 -2.85
CA PHE A 109 -8.68 5.45 -3.66
C PHE A 109 -9.97 4.85 -3.11
N SER A 110 -11.06 5.61 -3.17
CA SER A 110 -12.41 5.04 -3.04
C SER A 110 -13.07 4.96 -4.40
N PHE A 111 -13.96 3.99 -4.59
CA PHE A 111 -14.77 3.87 -5.79
C PHE A 111 -16.09 3.18 -5.45
N LEU A 112 -17.09 3.38 -6.31
CA LEU A 112 -18.36 2.66 -6.27
C LEU A 112 -18.26 1.49 -7.26
N LEU A 113 -18.50 0.28 -6.78
CA LEU A 113 -18.62 -0.91 -7.64
C LEU A 113 -20.08 -1.34 -7.65
N THR A 114 -20.66 -1.44 -8.85
CA THR A 114 -21.97 -2.06 -9.06
C THR A 114 -21.76 -3.40 -9.74
N TRP A 115 -22.12 -4.49 -9.06
CA TRP A 115 -21.96 -5.86 -9.56
C TRP A 115 -23.00 -6.81 -8.98
N ARG A 116 -23.19 -7.98 -9.58
CA ARG A 116 -24.00 -9.05 -9.00
C ARG A 116 -23.15 -9.89 -8.06
N GLN A 117 -23.31 -9.71 -6.76
CA GLN A 117 -22.64 -10.59 -5.81
C GLN A 117 -23.10 -12.05 -6.01
N SER A 118 -22.20 -13.01 -5.78
CA SER A 118 -22.54 -14.44 -5.92
C SER A 118 -23.78 -14.78 -5.07
N GLY A 119 -24.76 -15.44 -5.70
CA GLY A 119 -26.04 -15.77 -5.07
C GLY A 119 -27.06 -14.62 -4.97
N ALA A 120 -26.73 -13.40 -5.42
CA ALA A 120 -27.66 -12.27 -5.40
C ALA A 120 -28.60 -12.24 -6.61
N ALA A 121 -29.89 -12.00 -6.35
CA ALA A 121 -30.93 -11.90 -7.38
C ALA A 121 -30.82 -10.62 -8.23
N ALA A 122 -30.19 -9.57 -7.71
CA ALA A 122 -30.00 -8.29 -8.39
C ALA A 122 -28.58 -7.74 -8.17
N PRO A 123 -28.09 -6.85 -9.04
CA PRO A 123 -26.86 -6.11 -8.80
C PRO A 123 -26.93 -5.29 -7.52
N VAL A 124 -25.82 -5.21 -6.81
CA VAL A 124 -25.62 -4.36 -5.63
C VAL A 124 -24.59 -3.28 -5.95
N ALA A 125 -24.76 -2.10 -5.37
CA ALA A 125 -23.79 -1.02 -5.42
C ALA A 125 -23.12 -0.90 -4.05
N GLN A 126 -21.80 -1.04 -4.00
CA GLN A 126 -21.03 -0.96 -2.75
C GLN A 126 -19.81 -0.05 -2.94
N ARG A 127 -19.58 0.82 -1.95
CA ARG A 127 -18.38 1.66 -1.89
C ARG A 127 -17.21 0.82 -1.36
N LEU A 128 -16.10 0.89 -2.07
CA LEU A 128 -14.89 0.13 -1.79
C LEU A 128 -13.67 1.05 -1.70
N MET A 129 -12.62 0.55 -1.08
CA MET A 129 -11.30 1.16 -1.01
C MET A 129 -10.30 0.30 -1.80
N LEU A 130 -9.53 0.94 -2.66
CA LEU A 130 -8.30 0.40 -3.23
C LEU A 130 -7.11 0.96 -2.44
N ARG A 131 -6.26 0.07 -1.95
CA ARG A 131 -5.01 0.41 -1.27
C ARG A 131 -3.84 -0.14 -2.06
N MET A 132 -2.97 0.73 -2.53
CA MET A 132 -1.91 0.45 -3.50
C MET A 132 -0.56 0.99 -3.01
N ASP A 133 0.52 0.34 -3.41
CA ASP A 133 1.87 0.84 -3.12
C ASP A 133 2.18 2.09 -3.93
N PRO A 134 2.93 3.07 -3.37
CA PRO A 134 3.46 4.16 -4.17
C PRO A 134 4.54 3.64 -5.12
N SER A 135 4.97 4.46 -6.09
CA SER A 135 6.08 4.10 -6.98
C SER A 135 7.36 3.83 -6.20
N GLU A 136 7.68 4.74 -5.27
CA GLU A 136 8.81 4.61 -4.36
C GLU A 136 8.34 4.56 -2.91
N ALA A 137 8.31 3.36 -2.34
CA ALA A 137 7.99 3.17 -0.94
C ALA A 137 9.26 3.29 -0.08
N ILE A 138 9.22 4.13 0.96
CA ILE A 138 10.26 4.11 1.99
C ILE A 138 10.14 2.82 2.82
N VAL A 139 8.91 2.45 3.14
CA VAL A 139 8.56 1.25 3.91
C VAL A 139 7.79 0.27 3.02
N GLU A 140 8.34 -0.94 2.90
CA GLU A 140 7.72 -2.02 2.15
C GLU A 140 6.65 -2.75 2.96
N THR A 141 5.65 -3.29 2.28
CA THR A 141 4.58 -4.08 2.90
C THR A 141 4.28 -5.27 2.01
N HIS A 142 4.24 -6.49 2.58
CA HIS A 142 3.87 -7.67 1.82
C HIS A 142 2.34 -7.69 1.66
N ARG A 143 1.83 -7.39 0.47
CA ARG A 143 0.37 -7.19 0.29
C ARG A 143 -0.45 -8.43 0.64
N LEU A 144 0.06 -9.63 0.34
CA LEU A 144 -0.60 -10.88 0.75
C LEU A 144 -0.63 -11.04 2.27
N ARG A 145 0.42 -10.62 3.01
CA ARG A 145 0.40 -10.69 4.48
C ARG A 145 -0.58 -9.72 5.09
N GLU A 146 -0.63 -8.50 4.55
CA GLU A 146 -1.62 -7.50 4.96
C GLU A 146 -3.05 -8.04 4.75
N TRP A 147 -3.30 -8.68 3.61
CA TRP A 147 -4.58 -9.33 3.33
C TRP A 147 -4.88 -10.48 4.30
N GLU A 148 -3.93 -11.39 4.54
CA GLU A 148 -4.08 -12.51 5.47
C GLU A 148 -4.38 -12.05 6.91
N VAL A 149 -3.63 -11.05 7.41
CA VAL A 149 -3.84 -10.47 8.74
C VAL A 149 -5.21 -9.81 8.84
N LEU A 150 -5.63 -9.03 7.83
CA LEU A 150 -6.96 -8.41 7.83
C LEU A 150 -8.07 -9.46 7.83
N ARG A 151 -7.90 -10.59 7.13
CA ARG A 151 -8.85 -11.72 7.18
C ARG A 151 -8.88 -12.39 8.53
N ALA A 152 -7.72 -12.69 9.12
CA ALA A 152 -7.63 -13.30 10.46
C ALA A 152 -8.25 -12.42 11.55
N MET A 153 -8.22 -11.10 11.37
CA MET A 153 -8.82 -10.14 12.31
C MET A 153 -10.33 -9.92 12.10
N ARG A 154 -10.90 -10.44 11.00
CA ARG A 154 -12.33 -10.29 10.71
C ARG A 154 -13.16 -11.02 11.78
N GLY A 155 -14.06 -10.28 12.43
CA GLY A 155 -14.86 -10.81 13.55
C GLY A 155 -14.19 -10.72 14.91
N VAL A 156 -12.87 -10.48 14.97
CA VAL A 156 -12.12 -10.26 16.21
C VAL A 156 -12.13 -8.78 16.60
N VAL A 157 -11.78 -7.92 15.65
CA VAL A 157 -11.75 -6.45 15.80
C VAL A 157 -12.38 -5.76 14.57
N PRO A 158 -12.78 -4.48 14.68
CA PRO A 158 -13.35 -3.75 13.54
C PRO A 158 -12.27 -3.49 12.47
N VAL A 159 -12.20 -4.39 11.49
CA VAL A 159 -11.35 -4.28 10.29
C VAL A 159 -12.20 -4.33 9.02
N PRO A 160 -11.80 -3.63 7.95
CA PRO A 160 -12.49 -3.73 6.67
C PRO A 160 -12.41 -5.16 6.14
N GLU A 161 -13.46 -5.58 5.45
CA GLU A 161 -13.45 -6.84 4.72
C GLU A 161 -12.57 -6.70 3.49
N VAL A 162 -11.53 -7.53 3.38
CA VAL A 162 -10.71 -7.60 2.17
C VAL A 162 -11.36 -8.54 1.16
N LEU A 163 -11.55 -8.07 -0.07
CA LEU A 163 -12.31 -8.76 -1.10
C LEU A 163 -11.41 -9.31 -2.21
N TRP A 164 -10.46 -8.51 -2.67
CA TRP A 164 -9.55 -8.88 -3.77
C TRP A 164 -8.12 -8.42 -3.52
N LEU A 165 -7.17 -9.09 -4.16
CA LEU A 165 -5.74 -8.92 -3.97
C LEU A 165 -5.02 -9.03 -5.31
N ASP A 166 -4.17 -8.06 -5.62
CA ASP A 166 -3.16 -8.14 -6.68
C ASP A 166 -1.78 -7.99 -6.00
N PRO A 167 -1.19 -9.09 -5.51
CA PRO A 167 -0.06 -9.03 -4.59
C PRO A 167 1.23 -8.53 -5.25
N GLU A 168 1.35 -8.74 -6.56
CA GLU A 168 2.51 -8.34 -7.36
C GLU A 168 2.25 -7.09 -8.22
N GLY A 169 0.99 -6.67 -8.37
CA GLY A 169 0.61 -5.50 -9.15
C GLY A 169 0.52 -5.76 -10.65
N VAL A 170 0.33 -7.01 -11.07
CA VAL A 170 0.32 -7.37 -12.50
C VAL A 170 -0.88 -6.76 -13.22
N ALA A 171 -2.03 -6.66 -12.56
CA ALA A 171 -3.25 -6.12 -13.16
C ALA A 171 -3.41 -4.62 -12.89
N LEU A 172 -3.19 -4.22 -11.64
CA LEU A 172 -3.42 -2.86 -11.17
C LEU A 172 -2.19 -1.95 -11.31
N GLY A 173 -1.08 -2.49 -11.82
CA GLY A 173 0.19 -1.79 -12.06
C GLY A 173 1.13 -1.76 -10.85
N ARG A 174 0.59 -1.88 -9.64
CA ARG A 174 1.36 -1.92 -8.38
C ARG A 174 0.67 -2.84 -7.36
N PRO A 175 1.43 -3.46 -6.44
CA PRO A 175 0.86 -4.30 -5.38
C PRO A 175 -0.30 -3.61 -4.66
N ALA A 176 -1.46 -4.24 -4.68
CA ALA A 176 -2.69 -3.63 -4.22
C ALA A 176 -3.67 -4.62 -3.58
N LEU A 177 -4.49 -4.13 -2.66
CA LEU A 177 -5.65 -4.84 -2.13
C LEU A 177 -6.89 -3.97 -2.29
N ILE A 178 -8.05 -4.63 -2.43
CA ILE A 178 -9.36 -3.98 -2.42
C ILE A 178 -10.12 -4.47 -1.19
N ALA A 179 -10.67 -3.52 -0.44
CA ALA A 179 -11.43 -3.79 0.77
C ALA A 179 -12.72 -2.98 0.82
N GLY A 180 -13.66 -3.38 1.69
CA GLY A 180 -14.85 -2.60 2.00
C GLY A 180 -14.48 -1.21 2.51
N PHE A 181 -15.19 -0.18 2.03
CA PHE A 181 -15.02 1.17 2.56
C PHE A 181 -15.74 1.28 3.91
N VAL A 182 -15.00 1.59 4.97
CA VAL A 182 -15.55 1.81 6.31
C VAL A 182 -15.65 3.31 6.56
N GLU A 183 -16.88 3.80 6.76
CA GLU A 183 -17.10 5.19 7.12
C GLU A 183 -16.64 5.47 8.56
N GLY A 184 -15.97 6.60 8.75
CA GLY A 184 -15.47 6.99 10.06
C GLY A 184 -14.65 8.28 10.02
N THR A 185 -14.20 8.70 11.20
CA THR A 185 -13.41 9.92 11.38
C THR A 185 -12.01 9.57 11.89
N VAL A 186 -10.99 9.74 11.04
CA VAL A 186 -9.59 9.46 11.39
C VAL A 186 -8.98 10.57 12.25
N ARG A 187 -9.39 11.83 11.99
CA ARG A 187 -8.96 13.01 12.75
C ARG A 187 -10.21 13.75 13.25
N PRO A 188 -10.75 13.43 14.43
CA PRO A 188 -11.87 14.17 15.00
C PRO A 188 -11.44 15.59 15.35
N PRO A 189 -12.37 16.57 15.39
CA PRO A 189 -12.08 17.90 15.92
C PRO A 189 -11.49 17.79 17.33
N GLY A 190 -10.38 18.50 17.61
CA GLY A 190 -9.61 18.32 18.86
C GLY A 190 -8.49 17.27 18.77
N ALA A 191 -8.25 16.69 17.59
CA ALA A 191 -7.08 15.87 17.26
C ALA A 191 -6.11 16.62 16.31
N ASP A 192 -5.89 17.90 16.58
CA ASP A 192 -5.39 18.85 15.58
C ASP A 192 -3.88 19.10 15.65
N LYS A 193 -3.21 18.61 16.70
CA LYS A 193 -1.79 18.87 16.94
C LYS A 193 -0.97 17.61 16.75
N MET A 194 -0.12 17.60 15.73
CA MET A 194 0.97 16.64 15.63
C MET A 194 2.03 17.05 16.65
N SER A 195 2.16 16.29 17.74
CA SER A 195 3.33 16.37 18.60
C SER A 195 4.46 15.54 17.97
N GLY A 196 5.72 15.83 18.31
CA GLY A 196 6.87 15.02 17.85
C GLY A 196 6.80 13.53 18.24
N VAL A 197 5.82 13.14 19.08
CA VAL A 197 5.59 11.77 19.58
C VAL A 197 4.29 11.17 19.04
N GLY A 198 3.49 11.92 18.26
CA GLY A 198 2.23 11.44 17.67
C GLY A 198 1.11 12.48 17.69
N MET A 199 -0.10 12.08 17.30
CA MET A 199 -1.28 12.96 17.35
C MET A 199 -1.71 13.21 18.80
N TYR A 200 -1.84 14.48 19.18
CA TYR A 200 -2.48 14.88 20.42
C TYR A 200 -3.99 14.69 20.29
N PHE A 201 -4.62 14.11 21.32
CA PHE A 201 -6.06 14.03 21.48
C PHE A 201 -6.46 14.78 22.74
N GLU A 202 -7.49 15.64 22.65
CA GLU A 202 -8.04 16.31 23.82
C GLU A 202 -8.49 15.34 24.92
N PRO A 203 -8.47 15.75 26.20
CA PRO A 203 -8.82 14.87 27.32
C PRO A 203 -10.18 14.18 27.18
N SER A 204 -11.18 14.87 26.64
CA SER A 204 -12.52 14.32 26.38
C SER A 204 -12.50 13.20 25.35
N LEU A 205 -11.78 13.38 24.23
CA LEU A 205 -11.58 12.34 23.22
C LEU A 205 -10.82 11.14 23.78
N ARG A 206 -9.76 11.38 24.57
CA ARG A 206 -9.03 10.30 25.25
C ARG A 206 -9.93 9.51 26.20
N ALA A 207 -10.75 10.20 26.99
CA ALA A 207 -11.70 9.56 27.90
C ALA A 207 -12.71 8.69 27.15
N ALA A 208 -13.23 9.17 26.01
CA ALA A 208 -14.19 8.45 25.18
C ALA A 208 -13.59 7.24 24.43
N LEU A 209 -12.32 7.31 24.00
CA LEU A 209 -11.71 6.29 23.15
C LEU A 209 -10.82 5.28 23.90
N LYS A 210 -10.30 5.61 25.08
CA LYS A 210 -9.27 4.79 25.77
C LYS A 210 -9.69 3.34 25.99
N GLU A 211 -10.93 3.10 26.42
CA GLU A 211 -11.40 1.75 26.77
C GLU A 211 -11.54 0.91 25.50
N GLN A 212 -12.15 1.46 24.46
CA GLN A 212 -12.27 0.81 23.16
C GLN A 212 -10.88 0.53 22.56
N PHE A 213 -9.96 1.49 22.62
CA PHE A 213 -8.60 1.34 22.11
C PHE A 213 -7.86 0.18 22.79
N VAL A 214 -7.86 0.14 24.13
CA VAL A 214 -7.20 -0.94 24.88
C VAL A 214 -7.90 -2.28 24.67
N ALA A 215 -9.24 -2.30 24.61
CA ALA A 215 -9.99 -3.53 24.34
C ALA A 215 -9.68 -4.12 22.96
N ILE A 216 -9.55 -3.28 21.93
CA ILE A 216 -9.14 -3.71 20.58
C ILE A 216 -7.72 -4.29 20.60
N LEU A 217 -6.76 -3.61 21.23
CA LEU A 217 -5.39 -4.13 21.36
C LEU A 217 -5.35 -5.46 22.11
N ALA A 218 -6.09 -5.58 23.20
CA ALA A 218 -6.19 -6.83 23.97
C ALA A 218 -6.77 -7.97 23.11
N ARG A 219 -7.80 -7.69 22.30
CA ARG A 219 -8.37 -8.69 21.38
C ARG A 219 -7.37 -9.15 20.33
N ILE A 220 -6.59 -8.24 19.76
CA ILE A 220 -5.53 -8.57 18.80
C ILE A 220 -4.49 -9.48 19.46
N HIS A 221 -4.03 -9.14 20.67
CA HIS A 221 -3.01 -9.93 21.38
C HIS A 221 -3.49 -11.31 21.84
N ASN A 222 -4.79 -11.48 22.08
CA ASN A 222 -5.38 -12.74 22.53
C ASN A 222 -5.82 -13.67 21.38
N LEU A 223 -5.72 -13.23 20.12
CA LEU A 223 -6.00 -14.11 18.98
C LEU A 223 -4.89 -15.18 18.90
N ASP A 224 -5.26 -16.47 19.01
CA ASP A 224 -4.32 -17.54 18.75
C ASP A 224 -4.06 -17.66 17.24
N TRP A 225 -2.98 -17.01 16.80
CA TRP A 225 -2.56 -16.96 15.40
C TRP A 225 -2.33 -18.35 14.79
N ARG A 226 -2.08 -19.39 15.60
CA ARG A 226 -1.87 -20.77 15.12
C ARG A 226 -3.14 -21.40 14.55
N THR A 227 -4.29 -20.89 14.97
CA THR A 227 -5.61 -21.31 14.47
C THR A 227 -6.04 -20.54 13.22
N GLN A 228 -5.23 -19.55 12.79
CA GLN A 228 -5.54 -18.67 11.67
C GLN A 228 -4.83 -19.14 10.40
N SER A 229 -5.45 -18.87 9.25
CA SER A 229 -4.84 -19.15 7.95
C SER A 229 -3.86 -18.03 7.57
N LEU A 230 -2.58 -18.22 7.88
CA LEU A 230 -1.48 -17.27 7.60
C LEU A 230 -0.37 -17.92 6.74
N PRO A 231 -0.67 -18.48 5.57
CA PRO A 231 0.28 -19.31 4.81
C PRO A 231 1.50 -18.54 4.28
N SER A 232 1.42 -17.21 4.16
CA SER A 232 2.57 -16.42 3.75
C SER A 232 3.53 -16.09 4.90
N PHE A 233 3.27 -16.52 6.14
CA PHE A 233 4.15 -16.37 7.30
C PHE A 233 4.96 -17.64 7.54
N ALA A 234 6.30 -17.54 7.53
CA ALA A 234 7.12 -18.67 7.97
C ALA A 234 6.94 -18.86 9.48
N VAL A 235 6.61 -20.09 9.87
CA VAL A 235 6.48 -20.54 11.26
C VAL A 235 7.61 -21.49 11.56
#